data_AF-A0A5D2GYV8-F1
#
_entry.id   AF-A0A5D2GYV8-F1
#
_cell.length_a   1.000
_cell.length_b   1.000
_cell.length_c   1.000
_cell.angle_alpha   90.00
_cell.angle_beta   90.00
_cell.angle_gamma   90.00
#
_symmetry.space_group_name_H-M   'P 1'
#
loop_
_entity.id
_entity.type
_entity.pdbx_description
1 polymer ?
#
loop_
_entity_poly.entity_id
_entity_poly.type
_entity_poly.pdbx_seq_one_letter_code
_entity_poly.pdbx_strand_id
1 'polypeptide(L)'
;MTNYFFDVNTDCFEEALDRFAQFFIKPLMSTNATMREIKAVDSENQKNLLSDAWRMNQLQKHLSLESHPYHKFSIGTKFFVVCEPGTQHMEALLKVVYELYTDYVLKNPFYEMEMPIRFELFDINLTQAVQKDRVALLGR
;
A
#
# COMPACT_ATOMS: atom_id res chain seq x y z
N MET A 1 -14.59 -6.17 -4.20
CA MET A 1 -15.29 -5.75 -5.43
C MET A 1 -15.13 -4.24 -5.52
N THR A 2 -14.67 -3.71 -6.65
CA THR A 2 -14.58 -2.26 -6.87
C THR A 2 -15.82 -1.82 -7.63
N ASN A 3 -16.61 -0.92 -7.04
CA ASN A 3 -17.88 -0.48 -7.58
C ASN A 3 -17.87 1.05 -7.75
N TYR A 4 -18.32 1.53 -8.90
CA TYR A 4 -18.36 2.95 -9.26
C TYR A 4 -19.78 3.32 -9.64
N PHE A 5 -20.29 4.42 -9.10
CA PHE A 5 -21.62 4.95 -9.38
C PHE A 5 -21.56 6.48 -9.43
N PHE A 6 -22.48 7.10 -10.16
CA PHE A 6 -22.66 8.55 -10.19
C PHE A 6 -24.14 8.88 -10.38
N ASP A 7 -24.54 10.03 -9.86
CA ASP A 7 -25.85 10.63 -10.09
C ASP A 7 -25.66 11.97 -10.81
N VAL A 8 -26.54 12.29 -11.74
CA VAL A 8 -26.49 13.54 -12.51
C VAL A 8 -27.90 13.95 -12.95
N ASN A 9 -28.10 15.25 -13.17
CA ASN A 9 -29.31 15.74 -13.81
C ASN A 9 -29.49 15.11 -15.21
N THR A 10 -30.73 14.82 -15.57
CA THR A 10 -31.08 14.16 -16.84
C THR A 10 -30.49 14.86 -18.06
N ASP A 11 -30.48 16.19 -18.06
CA ASP A 11 -30.02 17.00 -19.19
C ASP A 11 -28.51 16.87 -19.46
N CYS A 12 -27.73 16.37 -18.50
CA CYS A 12 -26.28 16.19 -18.61
C CYS A 12 -25.87 14.70 -18.62
N PHE A 13 -26.82 13.77 -18.74
CA PHE A 13 -26.54 12.34 -18.58
C PHE A 13 -25.56 11.80 -19.62
N GLU A 14 -25.75 12.13 -20.91
CA GLU A 14 -24.88 11.61 -21.97
C GLU A 14 -23.42 12.06 -21.78
N GLU A 15 -23.20 13.34 -21.49
CA GLU A 15 -21.86 13.88 -21.26
C GLU A 15 -21.22 13.28 -19.99
N ALA A 16 -21.99 13.16 -18.91
CA ALA A 16 -21.51 12.56 -17.67
C ALA A 16 -21.13 11.09 -17.85
N LEU A 17 -21.94 10.33 -18.61
CA LEU A 17 -21.68 8.93 -18.91
C LEU A 17 -20.45 8.76 -19.79
N ASP A 18 -20.24 9.61 -20.80
CA ASP A 18 -19.02 9.56 -21.63
C ASP A 18 -17.77 9.79 -20.76
N ARG A 19 -17.77 10.85 -19.92
CA ARG A 19 -16.66 11.13 -19.00
C ARG A 19 -16.42 10.00 -18.00
N PHE A 20 -17.49 9.38 -17.49
CA PHE A 20 -17.41 8.23 -16.59
C PHE A 20 -16.83 6.99 -17.31
N ALA A 21 -17.26 6.72 -18.54
CA ALA A 21 -16.77 5.62 -19.35
C ALA A 21 -15.25 5.73 -19.63
N GLN A 22 -14.73 6.96 -19.78
CA GLN A 22 -13.30 7.19 -19.96
C GLN A 22 -12.42 6.62 -18.84
N PHE A 23 -12.96 6.43 -17.62
CA PHE A 23 -12.22 5.80 -16.52
C PHE A 23 -11.83 4.35 -16.85
N PHE A 24 -12.66 3.66 -17.64
CA PHE A 24 -12.47 2.26 -18.01
C PHE A 24 -11.83 2.09 -19.39
N ILE A 25 -11.96 3.09 -20.27
CA ILE A 25 -11.41 3.05 -21.63
C ILE A 25 -9.93 3.44 -21.64
N LYS A 26 -9.60 4.62 -21.10
CA LYS A 26 -8.24 5.17 -21.16
C LYS A 26 -7.96 6.12 -20.00
N PRO A 27 -7.74 5.59 -18.79
CA PRO A 27 -7.34 6.43 -17.66
C PRO A 27 -5.98 7.09 -17.93
N LEU A 28 -5.85 8.39 -17.66
CA LEU A 28 -4.63 9.15 -17.93
C LEU A 28 -3.46 8.79 -16.99
N MET A 29 -3.76 8.41 -15.74
CA MET A 29 -2.76 8.06 -14.70
C MET A 29 -1.57 9.03 -14.61
N SER A 30 -1.82 10.34 -14.69
CA SER A 30 -0.76 11.34 -14.67
C SER A 30 -0.01 11.34 -13.34
N THR A 31 1.33 11.53 -13.38
CA THR A 31 2.17 11.50 -12.18
C THR A 31 1.66 12.42 -11.07
N ASN A 32 1.17 13.62 -11.41
CA ASN A 32 0.62 14.56 -10.44
C ASN A 32 -0.68 14.06 -9.80
N ALA A 33 -1.58 13.44 -10.57
CA ALA A 33 -2.80 12.86 -10.04
C ALA A 33 -2.48 11.65 -9.15
N THR A 34 -1.63 10.75 -9.63
CA THR A 34 -1.18 9.56 -8.88
C THR A 34 -0.52 9.94 -7.55
N MET A 35 0.35 10.95 -7.53
CA MET A 35 0.99 11.40 -6.28
C MET A 35 0.02 12.03 -5.29
N ARG A 36 -1.05 12.69 -5.76
CA ARG A 36 -2.12 13.18 -4.89
C ARG A 36 -2.95 12.01 -4.34
N GLU A 37 -3.27 11.03 -5.17
CA GLU A 37 -4.03 9.85 -4.77
C GLU A 37 -3.27 9.00 -3.75
N ILE A 38 -1.97 8.78 -3.94
CA ILE A 38 -1.11 8.09 -2.96
C ILE A 38 -1.18 8.77 -1.59
N LYS A 39 -1.17 10.12 -1.56
CA LYS A 39 -1.32 10.87 -0.30
C LYS A 39 -2.70 10.69 0.31
N ALA A 40 -3.76 10.69 -0.51
CA ALA A 40 -5.13 10.50 -0.04
C ALA A 40 -5.32 9.11 0.60
N VAL A 41 -4.84 8.06 -0.06
CA VAL A 41 -4.85 6.68 0.45
C VAL A 41 -4.06 6.56 1.75
N ASP A 42 -2.88 7.18 1.83
CA ASP A 42 -2.08 7.18 3.05
C ASP A 42 -2.79 7.87 4.22
N SER A 43 -3.42 9.03 3.97
CA SER A 43 -4.23 9.72 4.97
C SER A 43 -5.47 8.91 5.39
N GLU A 44 -6.08 8.15 4.49
CA GLU A 44 -7.16 7.23 4.83
C GLU A 44 -6.69 6.12 5.77
N ASN A 45 -5.53 5.51 5.48
CA ASN A 45 -4.94 4.50 6.35
C ASN A 45 -4.63 5.06 7.75
N GLN A 46 -4.01 6.25 7.82
CA GLN A 46 -3.70 6.92 9.09
C GLN A 46 -4.94 7.16 9.94
N LYS A 47 -6.03 7.61 9.30
CA LYS A 47 -7.32 7.79 9.98
C LYS A 47 -7.86 6.46 10.51
N ASN A 48 -7.74 5.39 9.75
CA ASN A 48 -8.27 4.07 10.11
C ASN A 48 -7.49 3.41 11.25
N LEU A 49 -6.19 3.70 11.42
CA LEU A 49 -5.38 3.21 12.54
C LEU A 49 -5.91 3.65 13.91
N LEU A 50 -6.63 4.77 13.97
CA LEU A 50 -7.24 5.30 15.20
C LEU A 50 -8.65 4.73 15.46
N SER A 51 -9.18 3.89 14.57
CA SER A 51 -10.53 3.34 14.69
C SER A 51 -10.52 1.88 15.14
N ASP A 52 -11.14 1.59 16.29
CA ASP A 52 -11.23 0.23 16.83
C ASP A 52 -11.92 -0.75 15.88
N ALA A 53 -12.92 -0.29 15.12
CA ALA A 53 -13.60 -1.12 14.13
C ALA A 53 -12.64 -1.58 13.02
N TRP A 54 -11.79 -0.68 12.53
CA TRP A 54 -10.78 -0.99 11.53
C TRP A 54 -9.65 -1.85 12.09
N ARG A 55 -9.18 -1.56 13.31
CA ARG A 55 -8.19 -2.39 14.02
C ARG A 55 -8.69 -3.81 14.20
N MET A 56 -9.95 -3.97 14.62
CA MET A 56 -10.59 -5.28 14.79
C MET A 56 -10.74 -6.03 13.46
N ASN A 57 -11.15 -5.34 12.39
CA ASN A 57 -11.24 -5.93 11.06
C ASN A 57 -9.86 -6.44 10.58
N GLN A 58 -8.81 -5.64 10.76
CA GLN A 58 -7.47 -6.04 10.35
C GLN A 58 -6.93 -7.19 11.21
N LEU A 59 -7.25 -7.23 12.50
CA LEU A 59 -6.93 -8.35 13.38
C LEU A 59 -7.61 -9.64 12.92
N GLN A 60 -8.91 -9.60 12.60
CA GLN A 60 -9.64 -10.75 12.08
C GLN A 60 -9.02 -11.30 10.78
N LYS A 61 -8.58 -10.40 9.90
CA LYS A 61 -7.85 -10.77 8.68
C LYS A 61 -6.52 -11.44 8.99
N HIS A 62 -5.74 -10.85 9.88
CA HIS A 62 -4.44 -11.42 10.27
C HIS A 62 -4.56 -12.79 10.94
N LEU A 63 -5.63 -13.04 11.70
CA LEU A 63 -5.91 -14.35 12.32
C LEU A 63 -6.44 -15.40 11.33
N SER A 64 -6.75 -15.02 10.09
CA SER A 64 -7.12 -15.97 9.05
C SER A 64 -5.90 -16.69 8.47
N LEU A 65 -6.13 -17.83 7.80
CA LEU A 65 -5.08 -18.61 7.14
C LEU A 65 -4.22 -17.72 6.24
N GLU A 66 -2.90 -17.77 6.43
CA GLU A 66 -1.93 -16.94 5.71
C GLU A 66 -2.01 -17.12 4.19
N SER A 67 -2.31 -18.35 3.73
CA SER A 67 -2.50 -18.66 2.31
C SER A 67 -3.80 -18.10 1.72
N HIS A 68 -4.75 -17.68 2.56
CA HIS A 68 -6.04 -17.20 2.13
C HIS A 68 -5.98 -15.70 1.76
N PRO A 69 -6.55 -15.26 0.62
CA PRO A 69 -6.49 -13.85 0.19
C PRO A 69 -7.01 -12.84 1.21
N TYR A 70 -7.90 -13.25 2.12
CA TYR A 70 -8.43 -12.42 3.21
C TYR A 70 -7.35 -11.96 4.20
N HIS A 71 -6.24 -12.68 4.33
CA HIS A 71 -5.13 -12.34 5.23
C HIS A 71 -4.38 -11.05 4.83
N LYS A 72 -4.55 -10.58 3.59
CA LYS A 72 -3.81 -9.42 3.05
C LYS A 72 -4.26 -8.10 3.64
N PHE A 73 -3.31 -7.18 3.84
CA PHE A 73 -3.61 -5.76 4.05
C PHE A 73 -4.18 -5.16 2.75
N SER A 74 -5.23 -4.33 2.85
CA SER A 74 -6.04 -3.95 1.66
C SER A 74 -6.17 -2.45 1.41
N ILE A 75 -5.71 -1.59 2.32
CA ILE A 75 -5.86 -0.13 2.19
C ILE A 75 -4.68 0.45 1.40
N GLY A 76 -3.45 0.12 1.83
CA GLY A 76 -2.23 0.73 1.29
C GLY A 76 -1.69 1.84 2.20
N THR A 77 -0.44 2.24 1.97
CA THR A 77 0.25 3.32 2.69
C THR A 77 1.39 3.83 1.82
N LYS A 78 1.85 5.05 2.06
CA LYS A 78 2.99 5.63 1.36
C LYS A 78 4.30 5.14 2.00
N PHE A 79 5.19 4.59 1.19
CA PHE A 79 6.49 4.10 1.62
C PHE A 79 7.58 4.56 0.65
N PHE A 80 8.79 4.81 1.14
CA PHE A 80 9.95 5.15 0.31
C PHE A 80 11.22 4.55 0.90
N VAL A 81 12.16 4.21 0.04
CA VAL A 81 13.52 3.78 0.40
C VAL A 81 14.47 4.87 -0.06
N VAL A 82 15.39 5.27 0.82
CA VAL A 82 16.44 6.24 0.52
C VAL A 82 17.76 5.50 0.39
N CYS A 83 18.55 5.86 -0.63
CA CYS A 83 19.82 5.20 -0.91
C CYS A 83 20.83 6.15 -1.54
N GLU A 84 22.08 5.67 -1.62
CA GLU A 84 23.13 6.40 -2.32
C GLU A 84 22.81 6.49 -3.83
N PRO A 85 23.16 7.62 -4.48
CA PRO A 85 23.01 7.75 -5.92
C PRO A 85 23.76 6.65 -6.67
N GLY A 86 23.12 6.04 -7.67
CA GLY A 86 23.70 4.95 -8.47
C GLY A 86 23.49 3.54 -7.91
N THR A 87 22.82 3.40 -6.76
CA THR A 87 22.39 2.09 -6.26
C THR A 87 21.37 1.46 -7.21
N GLN A 88 21.65 0.26 -7.71
CA GLN A 88 20.75 -0.48 -8.61
C GLN A 88 19.73 -1.32 -7.81
N HIS A 89 18.70 -1.85 -8.48
CA HIS A 89 17.70 -2.77 -7.92
C HIS A 89 16.78 -2.22 -6.80
N MET A 90 16.80 -0.90 -6.57
CA MET A 90 16.01 -0.29 -5.48
C MET A 90 14.50 -0.42 -5.64
N GLU A 91 13.97 -0.56 -6.86
CA GLU A 91 12.54 -0.83 -7.06
C GLU A 91 12.13 -2.21 -6.53
N ALA A 92 12.96 -3.23 -6.76
CA ALA A 92 12.71 -4.59 -6.27
C ALA A 92 12.83 -4.64 -4.75
N LEU A 93 13.86 -3.98 -4.19
CA LEU A 93 14.03 -3.87 -2.75
C LEU A 93 12.85 -3.11 -2.11
N LEU A 94 12.43 -1.98 -2.69
CA LEU A 94 11.27 -1.21 -2.22
C LEU A 94 10.02 -2.09 -2.14
N LYS A 95 9.76 -2.93 -3.14
CA LYS A 95 8.62 -3.85 -3.13
C LYS A 95 8.69 -4.85 -1.97
N VAL A 96 9.86 -5.47 -1.77
CA VAL A 96 10.06 -6.45 -0.67
C VAL A 96 9.90 -5.77 0.69
N VAL A 97 10.53 -4.62 0.89
CA VAL A 97 10.43 -3.88 2.16
C VAL A 97 8.99 -3.43 2.43
N TYR A 98 8.27 -3.00 1.40
CA TYR A 98 6.86 -2.66 1.51
C TYR A 98 6.01 -3.86 1.96
N GLU A 99 6.19 -5.03 1.35
CA GLU A 99 5.49 -6.27 1.73
C GLU A 99 5.76 -6.61 3.20
N LEU A 100 7.03 -6.61 3.61
CA LEU A 100 7.44 -6.84 5.00
C LEU A 100 6.80 -5.84 5.97
N TYR A 101 6.78 -4.55 5.61
CA TYR A 101 6.16 -3.51 6.44
C TYR A 101 4.66 -3.73 6.59
N THR A 102 3.96 -4.05 5.49
CA THR A 102 2.52 -4.31 5.52
C THR A 102 2.16 -5.57 6.32
N ASP A 103 3.03 -6.58 6.30
CA ASP A 103 2.78 -7.87 6.95
C ASP A 103 3.10 -7.87 8.44
N TYR A 104 4.23 -7.29 8.84
CA TYR A 104 4.68 -7.33 10.23
C TYR A 104 4.28 -6.11 11.05
N VAL A 105 4.20 -4.94 10.42
CA VAL A 105 3.96 -3.68 11.13
C VAL A 105 2.49 -3.30 11.08
N LEU A 106 1.91 -3.17 9.89
CA LEU A 106 0.54 -2.65 9.73
C LEU A 106 -0.56 -3.63 10.10
N LYS A 107 -0.26 -4.92 10.23
CA LYS A 107 -1.22 -5.91 10.76
C LYS A 107 -1.33 -5.86 12.29
N ASN A 108 -0.40 -5.19 12.98
CA ASN A 108 -0.44 -5.10 14.42
C ASN A 108 -1.50 -4.07 14.85
N PRO A 109 -2.57 -4.49 15.55
CA PRO A 109 -3.60 -3.55 15.98
C PRO A 109 -3.08 -2.56 17.02
N PHE A 110 -1.93 -2.77 17.66
CA PHE A 110 -1.36 -1.87 18.68
C PHE A 110 -0.27 -0.94 18.12
N TYR A 111 0.03 -1.01 16.83
CA TYR A 111 1.01 -0.13 16.22
C TYR A 111 0.39 1.23 15.88
N GLU A 112 1.08 2.30 16.27
CA GLU A 112 0.80 3.67 15.86
C GLU A 112 1.99 4.20 15.05
N MET A 113 1.75 5.07 14.07
CA MET A 113 2.84 5.54 13.20
C MET A 113 3.94 6.31 13.94
N GLU A 114 3.61 6.92 15.08
CA GLU A 114 4.58 7.62 15.92
C GLU A 114 5.47 6.67 16.74
N MET A 115 5.09 5.40 16.84
CA MET A 115 5.87 4.40 17.55
C MET A 115 7.07 3.95 16.72
N PRO A 116 8.22 3.70 17.36
CA PRO A 116 9.33 3.04 16.70
C PRO A 116 8.91 1.63 16.26
N ILE A 117 9.34 1.24 15.06
CA ILE A 117 9.20 -0.14 14.58
C ILE A 117 10.13 -1.01 15.43
N ARG A 118 9.57 -1.90 16.23
CA ARG A 118 10.31 -2.82 17.13
C ARG A 118 9.77 -4.24 17.00
N PHE A 119 9.81 -4.75 15.78
CA PHE A 119 9.27 -6.07 15.46
C PHE A 119 10.41 -6.96 14.99
N GLU A 120 10.80 -7.92 15.83
CA GLU A 120 11.97 -8.78 15.59
C GLU A 120 11.89 -9.50 14.24
N LEU A 121 10.71 -10.02 13.88
CA LEU A 121 10.51 -10.67 12.58
C LEU A 121 10.65 -9.69 11.41
N PHE A 122 10.23 -8.44 11.56
CA PHE A 122 10.46 -7.42 10.54
C PHE A 122 11.96 -7.15 10.37
N ASP A 123 12.69 -6.95 11.47
CA ASP A 123 14.12 -6.64 11.46
C ASP A 123 14.97 -7.79 10.88
N ILE A 124 14.64 -9.04 11.24
CA ILE A 124 15.29 -10.24 10.70
C ILE A 124 15.08 -10.32 9.19
N ASN A 125 13.84 -10.26 8.73
CA ASN A 125 13.52 -10.40 7.31
C ASN A 125 14.03 -9.23 6.46
N LEU A 126 13.98 -8.01 7.00
CA LEU A 126 14.55 -6.83 6.36
C LEU A 126 16.06 -6.97 6.17
N THR A 127 16.76 -7.41 7.22
CA THR A 127 18.21 -7.64 7.17
C THR A 127 18.58 -8.69 6.12
N GLN A 128 17.82 -9.79 6.07
CA GLN A 128 18.01 -10.83 5.04
C GLN A 128 17.75 -10.30 3.62
N ALA A 129 16.70 -9.51 3.43
CA ALA A 129 16.38 -8.90 2.13
C ALA A 129 17.52 -7.99 1.64
N VAL A 130 18.04 -7.12 2.51
CA VAL A 130 19.16 -6.21 2.19
C VAL A 130 20.45 -6.98 1.92
N GLN A 131 20.75 -8.03 2.69
CA GLN A 131 21.93 -8.86 2.46
C GLN A 131 21.87 -9.58 1.12
N LYS A 132 20.70 -10.15 0.77
CA LYS A 132 20.48 -10.83 -0.51
C LYS A 132 20.67 -9.89 -1.69
N ASP A 133 20.17 -8.66 -1.59
CA ASP A 133 20.33 -7.63 -2.62
C ASP A 133 21.81 -7.23 -2.80
N ARG A 134 22.55 -7.06 -1.68
CA ARG A 134 24.01 -6.81 -1.71
C ARG A 134 24.79 -7.94 -2.37
N VAL A 135 24.45 -9.20 -2.12
CA VAL A 135 25.09 -10.35 -2.76
C VAL A 135 24.79 -10.39 -4.26
N ALA A 136 23.58 -10.01 -4.69
CA ALA A 136 23.22 -9.90 -6.10
C ALA A 136 23.98 -8.79 -6.84
N LEU A 137 24.37 -7.72 -6.13
CA LEU A 137 25.18 -6.61 -6.66
C LEU A 137 26.68 -6.94 -6.75
N LEU A 138 27.23 -7.73 -5.81
CA LEU A 138 28.67 -8.09 -5.78
C LEU A 138 29.04 -9.28 -6.68
N GLY A 139 28.03 -10.04 -7.15
CA GLY A 139 28.22 -11.22 -8.01
C GLY A 139 28.23 -10.92 -9.52
N ARG A 140 28.38 -9.66 -9.93
CA ARG A 140 28.51 -9.24 -11.34
C ARG A 140 29.85 -8.57 -11.60
#